data_AF-A0A6C0JX84-F1
#
_entry.id   AF-A0A6C0JX84-F1
#
_cell.length_a   1.000
_cell.length_b   1.000
_cell.length_c   1.000
_cell.angle_alpha   90.00
_cell.angle_beta   90.00
_cell.angle_gamma   90.00
#
_symmetry.space_group_name_H-M   'P 1'
#
loop_
_entity.id
_entity.type
_entity.pdbx_description
1 polymer ?
#
loop_
_entity_poly.entity_id
_entity_poly.type
_entity_poly.pdbx_seq_one_letter_code
_entity_poly.pdbx_strand_id
1 'polypeptide(L)'
;MSAPSKCPFANILGIPGQGFHAARLYGYAFNDTIGTIVFALITAFVFDIPIWKSLLVWFITGEVLHYIFGVQTAVLTTLGINACPWDHL
;
A
#
# COMPACT_ATOMS: atom_id res chain seq x y z
N MET A 1 27.22 4.36 0.70
CA MET A 1 26.36 3.33 0.07
C MET A 1 25.55 2.72 1.19
N SER A 2 24.25 2.97 1.23
CA SER A 2 23.34 2.38 2.23
C SER A 2 23.27 0.87 2.00
N ALA A 3 23.30 0.07 3.07
CA ALA A 3 23.11 -1.37 2.98
C ALA A 3 21.83 -1.71 2.19
N PRO A 4 21.79 -2.82 1.44
CA PRO A 4 20.57 -3.25 0.79
C PRO A 4 19.48 -3.39 1.86
N SER A 5 18.34 -2.72 1.64
CA SER A 5 17.14 -2.90 2.46
C SER A 5 16.89 -4.40 2.61
N LYS A 6 16.71 -4.87 3.85
CA LYS A 6 16.37 -6.28 4.12
C LYS A 6 14.95 -6.65 3.66
N CYS A 7 14.26 -5.74 2.97
CA CYS A 7 12.96 -5.95 2.36
C CYS A 7 13.11 -6.05 0.83
N PRO A 8 13.46 -7.25 0.30
CA PRO A 8 13.81 -7.43 -1.11
C PRO A 8 12.63 -7.19 -2.06
N PHE A 9 11.39 -7.29 -1.55
CA PHE A 9 10.18 -7.14 -2.35
C PHE A 9 9.60 -5.72 -2.33
N ALA A 10 10.17 -4.79 -1.56
CA ALA A 10 9.62 -3.44 -1.39
C ALA A 10 9.51 -2.65 -2.71
N ASN A 11 10.31 -3.02 -3.71
CA ASN A 11 10.34 -2.37 -5.01
C ASN A 11 9.76 -3.21 -6.16
N ILE A 12 9.17 -4.38 -5.87
CA ILE A 12 8.69 -5.32 -6.93
C ILE A 12 7.58 -4.70 -7.79
N LEU A 13 6.79 -3.78 -7.22
CA LEU A 13 5.73 -3.04 -7.92
C LEU A 13 6.14 -1.58 -8.23
N GLY A 14 7.44 -1.28 -8.20
CA GLY A 14 8.00 0.06 -8.40
C GLY A 14 8.56 0.67 -7.10
N ILE A 15 9.35 1.74 -7.25
CA ILE A 15 10.03 2.38 -6.13
C ILE A 15 9.09 3.42 -5.47
N PRO A 16 8.86 3.36 -4.14
CA PRO A 16 8.01 4.33 -3.45
C PRO A 16 8.49 5.78 -3.67
N GLY A 17 7.56 6.68 -4.02
CA GLY A 17 7.88 8.08 -4.30
C GLY A 17 8.49 8.35 -5.68
N GLN A 18 8.57 7.35 -6.56
CA GLN A 18 9.06 7.50 -7.94
C GLN A 18 8.06 6.88 -8.94
N GLY A 19 8.08 7.37 -10.19
CA GLY A 19 7.24 6.84 -11.27
C GLY A 19 5.75 6.80 -10.89
N PHE A 20 5.12 5.62 -11.01
CA PHE A 20 3.71 5.42 -10.64
C PHE A 20 3.40 5.77 -9.17
N HIS A 21 4.39 5.67 -8.28
CA HIS A 21 4.24 5.94 -6.85
C HIS A 21 4.66 7.36 -6.44
N ALA A 22 4.94 8.25 -7.41
CA ALA A 22 5.35 9.62 -7.13
C ALA A 22 4.19 10.53 -6.72
N ALA A 23 3.00 10.32 -7.29
CA ALA A 23 1.84 11.15 -7.02
C ALA A 23 1.33 10.91 -5.58
N ARG A 24 1.33 11.97 -4.76
CA ARG A 24 0.90 11.91 -3.36
C ARG A 24 -0.04 13.05 -3.01
N LEU A 25 -0.97 12.78 -2.11
CA LEU A 25 -1.90 13.75 -1.53
C LEU A 25 -1.84 13.63 -0.01
N TYR A 26 -1.44 14.70 0.69
CA TYR A 26 -1.21 14.69 2.15
C TYR A 26 -0.32 13.54 2.66
N GLY A 27 0.64 13.10 1.85
CA GLY A 27 1.54 11.99 2.17
C GLY A 27 1.02 10.60 1.77
N TYR A 28 -0.26 10.45 1.45
CA TYR A 28 -0.86 9.22 0.95
C TYR A 28 -0.56 9.06 -0.54
N ALA A 29 -0.32 7.81 -0.98
CA ALA A 29 -0.12 7.51 -2.40
C ALA A 29 -1.44 7.67 -3.17
N PHE A 30 -1.46 8.63 -4.09
CA PHE A 30 -2.68 8.98 -4.82
C PHE A 30 -3.14 7.84 -5.72
N ASN A 31 -2.20 7.25 -6.47
CA ASN A 31 -2.51 6.17 -7.40
C ASN A 31 -2.94 4.88 -6.69
N ASP A 32 -2.37 4.56 -5.52
CA ASP A 32 -2.81 3.41 -4.71
C ASP A 32 -4.23 3.62 -4.17
N THR A 33 -4.56 4.86 -3.81
CA THR A 33 -5.92 5.22 -3.36
C THR A 33 -6.93 5.06 -4.49
N ILE A 34 -6.63 5.57 -5.69
CA ILE A 34 -7.49 5.41 -6.87
C ILE A 34 -7.60 3.92 -7.25
N GLY A 35 -6.50 3.19 -7.27
CA GLY A 35 -6.49 1.74 -7.53
C GLY A 35 -7.38 0.97 -6.56
N THR A 36 -7.30 1.28 -5.26
CA THR A 36 -8.17 0.70 -4.22
C THR A 36 -9.64 0.94 -4.50
N ILE A 37 -10.03 2.18 -4.88
CA ILE A 37 -11.41 2.51 -5.23
C ILE A 37 -11.86 1.73 -6.47
N VAL A 38 -11.02 1.64 -7.51
CA VAL A 38 -11.32 0.90 -8.74
C VAL A 38 -11.52 -0.59 -8.47
N PHE A 39 -10.61 -1.24 -7.73
CA PHE A 39 -10.76 -2.65 -7.37
C PHE A 39 -12.01 -2.88 -6.51
N ALA A 40 -12.31 -1.97 -5.59
CA ALA A 40 -13.50 -2.04 -4.77
C ALA A 40 -14.79 -1.95 -5.60
N LEU A 41 -14.86 -1.03 -6.58
CA LEU A 41 -15.99 -0.90 -7.50
C LEU A 41 -16.18 -2.16 -8.35
N ILE A 42 -15.08 -2.68 -8.93
CA ILE A 42 -15.12 -3.89 -9.77
C ILE A 42 -15.65 -5.08 -8.94
N THR A 43 -15.10 -5.31 -7.76
CA THR A 43 -15.49 -6.44 -6.92
C THR A 43 -16.88 -6.27 -6.30
N ALA A 44 -17.28 -5.04 -5.95
CA ALA A 44 -18.64 -4.75 -5.51
C ALA A 44 -19.66 -5.11 -6.61
N PHE A 45 -19.35 -4.74 -7.86
CA PHE A 45 -20.20 -5.05 -9.02
C PHE A 45 -20.24 -6.55 -9.34
N VAL A 46 -19.08 -7.23 -9.38
CA VAL A 46 -18.99 -8.66 -9.75
C VAL A 46 -19.63 -9.58 -8.70
N PHE A 47 -19.50 -9.26 -7.42
CA PHE A 47 -19.97 -10.11 -6.31
C PHE A 47 -21.26 -9.62 -5.63
N ASP A 48 -21.87 -8.53 -6.13
CA ASP A 48 -23.06 -7.90 -5.55
C ASP A 48 -22.91 -7.57 -4.05
N ILE A 49 -21.75 -6.98 -3.69
CA ILE A 49 -21.41 -6.61 -2.31
C ILE A 49 -21.57 -5.10 -2.15
N PRO A 50 -22.10 -4.59 -1.00
CA PRO A 50 -22.13 -3.16 -0.73
C PRO A 50 -20.75 -2.51 -0.88
N ILE A 51 -20.66 -1.43 -1.66
CA ILE A 51 -19.38 -0.80 -2.04
C ILE A 51 -18.49 -0.46 -0.83
N TRP A 52 -19.08 0.00 0.27
CA TRP A 52 -18.31 0.33 1.47
C TRP A 52 -17.64 -0.88 2.12
N LYS A 53 -18.24 -2.08 2.04
CA LYS A 53 -17.63 -3.33 2.51
C LYS A 53 -16.47 -3.73 1.60
N SER A 54 -16.68 -3.62 0.30
CA SER A 54 -15.63 -3.90 -0.69
C SER A 54 -14.43 -2.96 -0.54
N LEU A 55 -14.68 -1.66 -0.37
CA LEU A 55 -13.66 -0.64 -0.08
C LEU A 55 -12.86 -0.99 1.18
N LEU A 56 -13.55 -1.35 2.27
CA LEU A 56 -12.90 -1.71 3.53
C LEU A 56 -11.98 -2.93 3.35
N VAL A 57 -12.45 -3.97 2.66
CA VAL A 57 -11.66 -5.18 2.39
C VAL A 57 -10.42 -4.87 1.55
N TRP A 58 -10.56 -4.10 0.47
CA TRP A 58 -9.43 -3.75 -0.39
C TRP A 58 -8.43 -2.83 0.28
N PHE A 59 -8.91 -1.87 1.08
CA PHE A 59 -8.03 -1.00 1.86
C PHE A 59 -7.19 -1.81 2.85
N ILE A 60 -7.82 -2.69 3.65
CA ILE A 60 -7.09 -3.56 4.60
C ILE A 60 -6.13 -4.48 3.86
N THR A 61 -6.59 -5.12 2.78
CA THR A 61 -5.74 -6.03 1.99
C THR A 61 -4.53 -5.30 1.40
N GLY A 62 -4.71 -4.08 0.89
CA GLY A 62 -3.63 -3.25 0.37
C GLY A 62 -2.58 -2.96 1.44
N GLU A 63 -2.97 -2.50 2.62
CA GLU A 63 -2.04 -2.22 3.72
C GLU A 63 -1.31 -3.49 4.21
N VAL A 64 -2.01 -4.63 4.29
CA VAL A 64 -1.39 -5.92 4.62
C VAL A 64 -0.36 -6.33 3.57
N LEU A 65 -0.66 -6.17 2.28
CA LEU A 65 0.30 -6.46 1.21
C LEU A 65 1.51 -5.54 1.25
N HIS A 66 1.31 -4.24 1.50
CA HIS A 66 2.42 -3.30 1.69
C HIS A 66 3.31 -3.69 2.87
N TYR A 67 2.71 -4.08 4.00
CA TYR A 67 3.46 -4.58 5.15
C TYR A 67 4.27 -5.84 4.80
N ILE A 68 3.65 -6.83 4.15
CA ILE A 68 4.32 -8.10 3.75
C ILE A 68 5.51 -7.84 2.80
N PHE A 69 5.37 -6.89 1.87
CA PHE A 69 6.46 -6.54 0.95
C PHE A 69 7.49 -5.57 1.53
N GLY A 70 7.26 -5.04 2.73
CA GLY A 70 8.16 -4.09 3.38
C GLY A 70 8.07 -2.67 2.82
N VAL A 71 6.90 -2.27 2.32
CA VAL A 71 6.61 -0.92 1.83
C VAL A 71 5.99 -0.09 2.95
N GLN A 72 6.70 0.94 3.39
CA GLN A 72 6.18 1.84 4.42
C GLN A 72 5.13 2.81 3.82
N THR A 73 3.88 2.67 4.27
CA THR A 73 2.76 3.57 3.89
C THR A 73 2.53 4.65 4.96
N ALA A 74 1.81 5.71 4.62
CA ALA A 74 1.38 6.72 5.58
C ALA A 74 0.47 6.14 6.68
N VAL A 75 -0.35 5.13 6.34
CA VAL A 75 -1.24 4.43 7.28
C VAL A 75 -0.42 3.65 8.31
N LEU A 76 0.54 2.82 7.86
CA LEU A 76 1.42 2.07 8.76
C LEU A 76 2.21 3.01 9.68
N THR A 77 2.73 4.12 9.14
CA THR A 77 3.43 5.15 9.94
C THR A 77 2.50 5.76 11.00
N THR A 78 1.26 6.07 10.65
CA THR A 78 0.26 6.61 11.60
C THR A 78 -0.08 5.62 12.69
N LEU A 79 -0.10 4.32 12.36
CA LEU A 79 -0.33 3.23 13.32
C LEU A 79 0.93 2.87 14.15
N GLY A 80 2.09 3.49 13.88
CA GLY A 80 3.34 3.15 14.56
C GLY A 80 3.92 1.80 14.15
N ILE A 81 3.54 1.27 12.99
CA ILE A 81 3.99 -0.02 12.46
C ILE A 81 5.13 0.21 11.46
N ASN A 82 6.26 -0.46 11.68
CA ASN A 82 7.37 -0.48 10.73
C ASN A 82 7.23 -1.69 9.78
N ALA A 83 7.12 -1.42 8.47
CA ALA A 83 7.00 -2.45 7.44
C ALA A 83 8.32 -3.24 7.23
N CYS A 84 9.47 -2.64 7.54
CA CYS A 84 10.79 -3.26 7.44
C CYS A 84 11.55 -3.17 8.78
N PRO A 85 11.09 -3.86 9.85
CA PRO A 85 11.65 -3.71 11.20
C PRO A 85 13.11 -4.20 11.33
N TRP A 86 13.66 -4.79 10.27
CA TRP A 86 15.00 -5.35 10.24
C TRP A 86 16.01 -4.43 9.54
N ASP A 87 15.60 -3.28 8.99
CA ASP A 87 16.50 -2.37 8.25
C ASP A 87 17.38 -1.48 9.16
N HIS A 88 17.09 -1.42 10.47
CA HIS A 88 17.89 -0.72 11.49
C HIS A 88 18.73 -1.65 12.40
N LEU A 89 18.70 -2.96 12.15
CA LEU A 89 19.54 -3.97 12.82
C LEU A 89 20.69 -4.39 11.91
#